data_AF-A0A392PNH3-F1
#
_entry.id   AF-A0A392PNH3-F1
#
_cell.length_a   1.000
_cell.length_b   1.000
_cell.length_c   1.000
_cell.angle_alpha   90.00
_cell.angle_beta   90.00
_cell.angle_gamma   90.00
#
_symmetry.space_group_name_H-M   'P 1'
#
loop_
_entity.id
_entity.type
_entity.pdbx_description
1 polymer ?
#
loop_
_entity_poly.entity_id
_entity_poly.type
_entity_poly.pdbx_seq_one_letter_code
_entity_poly.pdbx_strand_id
1 'polypeptide(L)'
;NGPTGLGSGLNDICGKDWELDGGDHGDPDLACAISSLKENNQISIPLVVFGHMHKELAHGNGFRKMIVVGTDNTIYLNGAIVPRVKSFGDDDKRSLDDESPLSSPEAKGTVRAFTLVELSKGRVTRVSESWVSVVEDKTTLKEEHILFEGN
;
A
#
# COMPACT_ATOMS: atom_id res chain seq x y z
N ASN A 1 -9.42 4.05 6.89
CA ASN A 1 -9.20 2.59 6.76
C ASN A 1 -10.00 2.06 5.58
N GLY A 2 -9.85 0.79 5.24
CA GLY A 2 -10.77 0.10 4.32
C GLY A 2 -12.06 -0.30 5.04
N PRO A 3 -12.99 -0.99 4.38
CA PRO A 3 -14.22 -1.44 5.03
C PRO A 3 -13.95 -2.51 6.10
N THR A 4 -14.77 -2.54 7.15
CA THR A 4 -14.82 -3.67 8.10
C THR A 4 -15.19 -4.98 7.38
N GLY A 5 -14.79 -6.11 7.95
CA GLY A 5 -14.93 -7.45 7.41
C GLY A 5 -13.66 -7.96 6.72
N LEU A 6 -12.61 -7.14 6.65
CA LEU A 6 -11.34 -7.45 5.96
C LEU A 6 -10.12 -7.40 6.92
N GLY A 7 -10.33 -7.55 8.22
CA GLY A 7 -9.29 -7.43 9.25
C GLY A 7 -9.24 -8.58 10.25
N SER A 8 -9.57 -9.82 9.84
CA SER A 8 -9.66 -10.97 10.76
C SER A 8 -8.32 -11.36 11.41
N GLY A 9 -7.21 -11.16 10.70
CA GLY A 9 -5.85 -11.37 11.16
C GLY A 9 -5.04 -10.08 11.10
N LEU A 10 -3.95 -10.03 11.87
CA LEU A 10 -3.07 -8.86 12.02
C LEU A 10 -2.58 -8.31 10.67
N ASN A 11 -2.21 -9.20 9.75
CA ASN A 11 -1.68 -8.85 8.44
C ASN A 11 -2.73 -8.70 7.33
N ASP A 12 -4.02 -8.84 7.66
CA ASP A 12 -5.09 -8.58 6.70
C ASP A 12 -5.15 -7.08 6.37
N ILE A 13 -5.76 -6.73 5.23
CA ILE A 13 -5.72 -5.37 4.69
C ILE A 13 -6.29 -4.31 5.65
N CYS A 14 -7.24 -4.69 6.53
CA CYS A 14 -7.80 -3.87 7.60
C CYS A 14 -7.44 -4.37 9.02
N GLY A 15 -6.52 -5.32 9.18
CA GLY A 15 -6.16 -5.90 10.46
C GLY A 15 -5.44 -4.92 11.40
N LYS A 16 -5.82 -4.89 12.68
CA LYS A 16 -5.15 -4.12 13.72
C LYS A 16 -3.87 -4.86 14.14
N ASP A 17 -2.72 -4.22 14.07
CA ASP A 17 -1.40 -4.84 14.28
C ASP A 17 -0.56 -4.23 15.40
N TRP A 18 -1.03 -3.13 16.03
CA TRP A 18 -0.35 -2.43 17.12
C TRP A 18 -0.83 -2.81 18.53
N GLU A 19 -1.77 -3.76 18.64
CA GLU A 19 -2.27 -4.29 19.91
C GLU A 19 -2.30 -5.82 19.87
N LEU A 20 -2.05 -6.46 21.02
CA LEU A 20 -1.96 -7.92 21.15
C LEU A 20 -3.26 -8.63 20.76
N ASP A 21 -4.40 -8.03 21.09
CA ASP A 21 -5.72 -8.61 20.80
C ASP A 21 -6.10 -8.51 19.32
N GLY A 22 -5.36 -7.72 18.54
CA GLY A 22 -5.57 -7.53 17.10
C GLY A 22 -6.99 -7.06 16.78
N GLY A 23 -7.59 -7.66 15.75
CA GLY A 23 -8.96 -7.42 15.33
C GLY A 23 -9.10 -6.57 14.07
N ASP A 24 -10.35 -6.27 13.71
CA ASP A 24 -10.68 -5.53 12.51
C ASP A 24 -10.69 -4.01 12.78
N HIS A 25 -9.79 -3.28 12.12
CA HIS A 25 -9.73 -1.82 12.18
C HIS A 25 -10.37 -1.16 10.95
N GLY A 26 -11.18 -1.90 10.19
CA GLY A 26 -11.95 -1.39 9.09
C GLY A 26 -13.05 -0.42 9.54
N ASP A 27 -13.48 0.39 8.58
CA ASP A 27 -14.52 1.40 8.70
C ASP A 27 -15.91 0.76 8.42
N PRO A 28 -16.80 0.70 9.41
CA PRO A 28 -18.13 0.10 9.25
C PRO A 28 -19.04 0.94 8.35
N ASP A 29 -18.84 2.27 8.30
CA ASP A 29 -19.64 3.16 7.47
C ASP A 29 -19.30 2.95 5.99
N LEU A 30 -18.01 2.78 5.67
CA LEU A 30 -17.59 2.43 4.30
C LEU A 30 -18.13 1.06 3.87
N ALA A 31 -18.10 0.07 4.77
CA ALA A 31 -18.68 -1.25 4.49
C ALA A 31 -20.18 -1.15 4.19
N CYS A 32 -20.91 -0.40 5.00
CA CYS A 32 -22.35 -0.15 4.82
C CYS A 32 -22.63 0.56 3.48
N ALA A 33 -21.90 1.64 3.17
CA ALA A 33 -22.05 2.38 1.93
C ALA A 33 -21.83 1.49 0.69
N ILE A 34 -20.76 0.67 0.69
CA ILE A 34 -20.49 -0.27 -0.41
C ILE A 34 -21.63 -1.27 -0.57
N SER A 35 -22.15 -1.80 0.55
CA SER A 35 -23.29 -2.73 0.53
C SER A 35 -24.54 -2.08 -0.07
N SER A 36 -24.89 -0.87 0.37
CA SER A 36 -26.07 -0.14 -0.14
C SER A 36 -25.95 0.20 -1.63
N LEU A 37 -24.76 0.59 -2.11
CA LEU A 37 -24.54 0.89 -3.53
C LEU A 37 -24.65 -0.35 -4.42
N LYS A 38 -24.27 -1.53 -3.90
CA LYS A 38 -24.37 -2.81 -4.62
C LYS A 38 -25.77 -3.42 -4.55
N GLU A 39 -26.64 -2.92 -3.68
CA GLU A 39 -27.99 -3.44 -3.50
C GLU A 39 -28.74 -3.47 -4.85
N ASN A 40 -29.40 -4.60 -5.14
CA ASN A 40 -30.11 -4.84 -6.40
C ASN A 40 -29.26 -4.65 -7.68
N ASN A 41 -27.93 -4.83 -7.57
CA ASN A 41 -26.97 -4.66 -8.66
C ASN A 41 -27.02 -3.27 -9.31
N GLN A 42 -27.37 -2.24 -8.53
CA GLN A 42 -27.53 -0.87 -9.04
C GLN A 42 -26.20 -0.27 -9.52
N ILE A 43 -25.11 -0.52 -8.80
CA ILE A 43 -23.78 0.01 -9.11
C ILE A 43 -22.74 -1.12 -9.07
N SER A 44 -21.99 -1.25 -10.17
CA SER A 44 -20.80 -2.09 -10.21
C SER A 44 -19.60 -1.34 -9.63
N ILE A 45 -18.99 -1.90 -8.59
CA ILE A 45 -17.82 -1.31 -7.92
C ILE A 45 -16.61 -2.20 -8.19
N PRO A 46 -15.84 -1.96 -9.27
CA PRO A 46 -14.68 -2.81 -9.59
C PRO A 46 -13.49 -2.59 -8.64
N LEU A 47 -13.41 -1.41 -8.00
CA LEU A 47 -12.28 -1.01 -7.17
C LEU A 47 -12.73 -0.10 -6.02
N VAL A 48 -12.22 -0.36 -4.83
CA VAL A 48 -12.30 0.49 -3.65
C VAL A 48 -10.86 0.78 -3.20
N VAL A 49 -10.46 2.04 -3.18
CA VAL A 49 -9.12 2.47 -2.75
C VAL A 49 -9.20 3.17 -1.41
N PHE A 50 -8.30 2.83 -0.49
CA PHE A 50 -8.17 3.46 0.81
C PHE A 50 -6.71 3.53 1.26
N GLY A 51 -6.48 4.10 2.45
CA GLY A 51 -5.17 4.17 3.08
C GLY A 51 -5.24 3.99 4.59
N HIS A 52 -4.33 4.65 5.30
CA HIS A 52 -4.15 4.63 6.77
C HIS A 52 -3.54 3.34 7.33
N MET A 53 -3.85 2.17 6.78
CA MET A 53 -3.28 0.89 7.22
C MET A 53 -1.89 0.69 6.61
N HIS A 54 -0.81 0.89 7.36
CA HIS A 54 0.55 0.84 6.79
C HIS A 54 0.91 -0.55 6.23
N LYS A 55 1.72 -0.57 5.15
CA LYS A 55 2.26 -1.80 4.55
C LYS A 55 3.15 -2.58 5.50
N GLU A 56 4.09 -1.90 6.17
CA GLU A 56 4.91 -2.51 7.22
C GLU A 56 4.09 -2.60 8.50
N LEU A 57 4.08 -3.80 9.11
CA LEU A 57 3.37 -4.02 10.36
C LEU A 57 4.16 -3.44 11.55
N ALA A 58 3.43 -3.03 12.57
CA ALA A 58 3.99 -2.55 13.83
C ALA A 58 4.98 -3.58 14.40
N HIS A 59 5.99 -3.05 15.10
CA HIS A 59 7.07 -3.84 15.74
C HIS A 59 7.90 -4.71 14.78
N GLY A 60 7.83 -4.46 13.46
CA GLY A 60 8.61 -5.21 12.47
C GLY A 60 8.07 -6.61 12.18
N ASN A 61 6.77 -6.84 12.43
CA ASN A 61 6.13 -8.16 12.30
C ASN A 61 5.80 -8.58 10.85
N GLY A 62 6.50 -8.03 9.86
CA GLY A 62 6.33 -8.34 8.45
C GLY A 62 5.44 -7.33 7.71
N PHE A 63 4.69 -7.82 6.72
CA PHE A 63 3.95 -6.99 5.76
C PHE A 63 2.45 -7.30 5.73
N ARG A 64 1.66 -6.24 5.55
CA ARG A 64 0.23 -6.26 5.35
C ARG A 64 -0.13 -6.70 3.92
N LYS A 65 -1.21 -7.45 3.77
CA LYS A 65 -1.86 -7.67 2.46
C LYS A 65 -2.36 -6.31 1.95
N MET A 66 -1.83 -5.84 0.82
CA MET A 66 -2.21 -4.53 0.26
C MET A 66 -3.40 -4.59 -0.70
N ILE A 67 -3.82 -5.81 -1.06
CA ILE A 67 -4.94 -6.04 -1.98
C ILE A 67 -5.76 -7.25 -1.53
N VAL A 68 -7.08 -7.15 -1.69
CA VAL A 68 -8.03 -8.25 -1.52
C VAL A 68 -9.03 -8.23 -2.66
N VAL A 69 -9.33 -9.39 -3.25
CA VAL A 69 -10.40 -9.54 -4.23
C VAL A 69 -11.61 -10.13 -3.52
N GLY A 70 -12.71 -9.38 -3.48
CA GLY A 70 -13.98 -9.84 -2.90
C GLY A 70 -14.64 -10.92 -3.76
N THR A 71 -15.58 -11.66 -3.16
CA THR A 71 -16.35 -12.71 -3.86
C THR A 71 -17.21 -12.18 -5.02
N ASP A 72 -17.49 -10.88 -5.02
CA ASP A 72 -18.20 -10.15 -6.07
C ASP A 72 -17.25 -9.52 -7.12
N ASN A 73 -15.96 -9.84 -7.06
CA ASN A 73 -14.88 -9.29 -7.89
C ASN A 73 -14.56 -7.80 -7.64
N THR A 74 -15.05 -7.18 -6.57
CA THR A 74 -14.55 -5.87 -6.14
C THR A 74 -13.13 -6.03 -5.61
N ILE A 75 -12.21 -5.23 -6.14
CA ILE A 75 -10.84 -5.15 -5.61
C ILE A 75 -10.80 -4.10 -4.50
N TYR A 76 -10.29 -4.48 -3.34
CA TYR A 76 -9.98 -3.59 -2.24
C TYR A 76 -8.47 -3.33 -2.24
N LEU A 77 -8.08 -2.09 -2.45
CA LEU A 77 -6.68 -1.68 -2.59
C LEU A 77 -6.31 -0.68 -1.49
N ASN A 78 -5.29 -1.03 -0.72
CA ASN A 78 -4.70 -0.15 0.25
C ASN A 78 -3.44 0.51 -0.34
N GLY A 79 -3.46 1.83 -0.46
CA GLY A 79 -2.34 2.63 -1.01
C GLY A 79 -1.38 3.18 0.04
N ALA A 80 -1.51 2.81 1.32
CA ALA A 80 -0.72 3.38 2.41
C ALA A 80 0.69 2.77 2.52
N ILE A 81 1.58 3.21 1.64
CA ILE A 81 3.02 2.91 1.70
C ILE A 81 3.73 4.03 2.47
N VAL A 82 4.29 3.69 3.64
CA VAL A 82 4.96 4.64 4.53
C VAL A 82 6.32 4.06 4.97
N PRO A 83 7.43 4.79 4.77
CA PRO A 83 7.53 6.07 4.07
C PRO A 83 7.34 5.92 2.56
N ARG A 84 6.56 6.82 1.94
CA ARG A 84 6.41 6.88 0.48
C ARG A 84 7.69 7.33 -0.22
N VAL A 85 8.52 8.11 0.47
CA VAL A 85 9.77 8.69 -0.05
C VAL A 85 10.91 8.26 0.87
N LYS A 86 11.93 7.62 0.31
CA LYS A 86 13.15 7.19 1.00
C LYS A 86 14.33 7.98 0.44
N SER A 87 15.19 8.54 1.28
CA SER A 87 16.40 9.24 0.83
C SER A 87 17.53 8.24 0.58
N PHE A 88 18.39 8.48 -0.41
CA PHE A 88 19.66 7.74 -0.49
C PHE A 88 20.50 8.09 0.75
N GLY A 89 20.73 7.12 1.64
CA GLY A 89 21.45 7.29 2.91
C GLY A 89 20.64 7.06 4.20
N ASP A 90 19.33 6.80 4.12
CA ASP A 90 18.53 6.44 5.30
C ASP A 90 18.67 4.96 5.71
N ASP A 91 19.22 4.11 4.83
CA ASP A 91 19.42 2.68 5.10
C ASP A 91 20.60 2.41 6.07
N ASP A 92 21.53 3.38 6.25
CA ASP A 92 22.78 3.19 7.01
C ASP A 92 22.79 3.79 8.44
N LYS A 93 21.75 4.52 8.85
CA LYS A 93 21.75 5.22 10.16
C LYS A 93 21.34 4.38 11.37
N ARG A 94 21.27 3.06 11.25
CA ARG A 94 21.07 2.15 12.42
C ARG A 94 22.38 1.60 13.01
N SER A 95 23.53 2.03 12.49
CA SER A 95 24.84 1.62 12.99
C SER A 95 25.53 2.81 13.67
N LEU A 96 25.93 2.60 14.92
CA LEU A 96 26.56 3.57 15.81
C LEU A 96 27.90 4.12 15.26
N ASP A 97 28.14 5.39 15.55
CA ASP A 97 29.43 6.09 15.71
C ASP A 97 30.56 5.78 14.73
N ASP A 98 30.73 6.63 13.70
CA ASP A 98 32.08 7.10 13.32
C ASP A 98 32.00 8.41 12.51
N GLU A 99 32.71 9.44 12.98
CA GLU A 99 32.90 10.68 12.23
C GLU A 99 33.93 10.49 11.12
N SER A 100 33.48 10.55 9.86
CA SER A 100 34.36 10.67 8.70
C SER A 100 33.89 11.85 7.84
N PRO A 101 34.68 12.93 7.68
CA PRO A 101 34.30 14.12 6.94
C PRO A 101 34.68 14.04 5.45
N LEU A 102 34.48 12.88 4.81
CA LEU A 102 34.71 12.72 3.38
C LEU A 102 33.60 11.90 2.72
N SER A 103 32.42 12.50 2.57
CA SER A 103 31.46 12.07 1.55
C SER A 103 31.46 13.09 0.42
N SER A 104 31.77 12.60 -0.78
CA SER A 104 31.55 13.28 -2.05
C SER A 104 30.14 13.88 -2.12
N PRO A 105 29.88 14.87 -2.98
CA PRO A 105 28.50 15.28 -3.29
C PRO A 105 27.83 14.16 -4.09
N GLU A 106 27.49 13.06 -3.41
CA GLU A 106 26.59 12.05 -3.94
C GLU A 106 25.27 12.77 -4.24
N ALA A 107 24.82 12.67 -5.48
CA ALA A 107 23.62 13.35 -5.92
C ALA A 107 22.47 12.98 -4.98
N LYS A 108 21.95 13.96 -4.24
CA LYS A 108 20.84 13.77 -3.30
C LYS A 108 19.62 13.34 -4.09
N GLY A 109 19.33 12.06 -4.08
CA GLY A 109 18.16 11.48 -4.72
C GLY A 109 17.23 10.81 -3.72
N THR A 110 16.06 10.46 -4.22
CA THR A 110 15.02 9.77 -3.44
C THR A 110 14.47 8.60 -4.22
N VAL A 111 14.02 7.57 -3.52
CA VAL A 111 13.17 6.51 -4.09
C VAL A 111 11.74 6.77 -3.63
N ARG A 112 10.80 6.81 -4.57
CA ARG A 112 9.39 7.16 -4.30
C ARG A 112 8.46 6.03 -4.72
N ALA A 113 7.56 5.63 -3.83
CA ALA A 113 6.54 4.63 -4.11
C ALA A 113 5.32 5.25 -4.80
N PHE A 114 4.80 4.52 -5.78
CA PHE A 114 3.56 4.79 -6.49
C PHE A 114 2.76 3.49 -6.62
N THR A 115 1.45 3.57 -6.53
CA THR A 115 0.57 2.43 -6.83
C THR A 115 -0.18 2.75 -8.12
N LEU A 116 0.02 1.92 -9.13
CA LEU A 116 -0.61 2.05 -10.44
C LEU A 116 -1.75 1.05 -10.53
N VAL A 117 -2.87 1.52 -11.08
CA VAL A 117 -4.04 0.70 -11.37
C VAL A 117 -4.37 0.88 -12.84
N GLU A 118 -4.35 -0.23 -13.57
CA GLU A 118 -4.79 -0.29 -14.95
C GLU A 118 -6.26 -0.69 -15.00
N LEU A 119 -7.04 0.08 -15.76
CA LEU A 119 -8.47 -0.11 -15.90
C LEU A 119 -8.81 -0.30 -17.39
N SER A 120 -9.62 -1.31 -17.68
CA SER A 120 -10.13 -1.55 -19.02
C SER A 120 -11.58 -2.02 -18.95
N LYS A 121 -12.45 -1.42 -19.78
CA LYS A 121 -13.89 -1.76 -19.86
C LYS A 121 -14.57 -1.83 -18.50
N GLY A 122 -14.24 -0.90 -17.60
CA GLY A 122 -14.81 -0.83 -16.24
C GLY A 122 -14.34 -1.92 -15.28
N ARG A 123 -13.23 -2.61 -15.57
CA ARG A 123 -12.60 -3.60 -14.68
C ARG A 123 -11.15 -3.24 -14.42
N VAL A 124 -10.63 -3.66 -13.28
CA VAL A 124 -9.18 -3.60 -12.99
C VAL A 124 -8.50 -4.74 -13.75
N THR A 125 -7.49 -4.41 -14.54
CA THR A 125 -6.68 -5.40 -15.28
C THR A 125 -5.33 -5.64 -14.63
N ARG A 126 -4.77 -4.64 -13.94
CA ARG A 126 -3.49 -4.78 -13.26
C ARG A 126 -3.39 -3.80 -12.10
N VAL A 127 -2.74 -4.21 -11.03
CA VAL A 127 -2.31 -3.34 -9.94
C VAL A 127 -0.85 -3.60 -9.68
N SER A 128 -0.03 -2.56 -9.68
CA SER A 128 1.38 -2.66 -9.31
C SER A 128 1.80 -1.57 -8.33
N GLU A 129 2.72 -1.91 -7.44
CA GLU A 129 3.48 -0.96 -6.64
C GLU A 129 4.84 -0.73 -7.32
N SER A 130 5.11 0.49 -7.74
CA SER A 130 6.37 0.86 -8.40
C SER A 130 7.18 1.83 -7.55
N TRP A 131 8.46 1.55 -7.41
CA TRP A 131 9.43 2.44 -6.77
C TRP A 131 10.28 3.12 -7.83
N VAL A 132 10.25 4.45 -7.87
CA VAL A 132 10.95 5.27 -8.86
C VAL A 132 12.06 6.04 -8.17
N SER A 133 13.29 5.86 -8.67
CA SER A 133 14.44 6.70 -8.33
C SER A 133 14.27 8.08 -8.97
N VAL A 134 14.50 9.13 -8.18
CA VAL A 134 14.48 10.52 -8.62
C VAL A 134 15.79 11.17 -8.20
N VAL A 135 16.63 11.50 -9.18
CA VAL A 135 17.92 12.18 -9.00
C VAL A 135 17.92 13.39 -9.93
N GLU A 136 17.95 14.59 -9.35
CA GLU A 136 17.81 15.85 -10.09
C GLU A 136 16.53 15.85 -10.96
N ASP A 137 16.66 15.90 -12.28
CA ASP A 137 15.58 15.88 -13.28
C ASP A 137 15.32 14.48 -13.88
N LYS A 138 16.10 13.47 -13.48
CA LYS A 138 15.99 12.11 -14.01
C LYS A 138 15.15 11.24 -13.11
N THR A 139 14.21 10.51 -13.73
CA THR A 139 13.41 9.47 -13.08
C THR A 139 13.69 8.10 -13.70
N THR A 140 13.79 7.06 -12.88
CA THR A 140 14.05 5.69 -13.35
C THR A 140 13.31 4.70 -12.47
N LEU A 141 12.62 3.74 -13.08
CA LEU A 141 11.97 2.64 -12.36
C LEU A 141 13.06 1.78 -11.70
N LYS A 142 12.99 1.63 -10.37
CA LYS A 142 13.91 0.82 -9.57
C LYS A 142 13.35 -0.58 -9.34
N GLU A 143 12.08 -0.65 -8.97
CA GLU A 143 11.41 -1.89 -8.56
C GLU A 143 9.93 -1.80 -8.91
N GLU A 144 9.33 -2.93 -9.29
CA GLU A 144 7.90 -3.05 -9.50
C GLU A 144 7.39 -4.37 -8.89
N HIS A 145 6.36 -4.27 -8.06
CA HIS A 145 5.66 -5.40 -7.47
C HIS A 145 4.26 -5.49 -8.05
N ILE A 146 3.98 -6.54 -8.82
CA ILE A 146 2.63 -6.81 -9.31
C ILE A 146 1.80 -7.35 -8.15
N LEU A 147 0.80 -6.58 -7.73
CA LEU A 147 -0.13 -6.93 -6.65
C LEU A 147 -1.33 -7.72 -7.19
N PHE A 148 -1.75 -7.43 -8.42
CA PHE A 148 -2.84 -8.11 -9.10
C PHE A 148 -2.64 -8.05 -10.60
N GLU A 149 -2.97 -9.14 -11.27
CA GLU A 149 -3.05 -9.22 -12.73
C GLU A 149 -4.33 -9.99 -13.07
N GLY A 150 -5.21 -9.33 -13.83
CA GLY A 150 -6.45 -9.91 -14.29
C GLY A 150 -6.19 -10.84 -15.46
N ASN A 151 -6.83 -12.00 -15.44
CA ASN A 151 -6.87 -12.92 -16.59
C ASN A 151 -7.74 -12.37 -17.73
#